data_AF-A0A8D2P1R4-F1
#
_entry.id   AF-A0A8D2P1R4-F1
#
_cell.length_a   1.000
_cell.length_b   1.000
_cell.length_c   1.000
_cell.angle_alpha   90.00
_cell.angle_beta   90.00
_cell.angle_gamma   90.00
#
_symmetry.space_group_name_H-M   'P 1'
#
loop_
_entity.id
_entity.type
_entity.pdbx_description
1 polymer ?
#
loop_
_entity_poly.entity_id
_entity_poly.type
_entity_poly.pdbx_seq_one_letter_code
_entity_poly.pdbx_strand_id
1 'polypeptide(L)'
;MTLWRHFGDPLGFLSPKPSPDTPKTIRFSAQITTLYTYPENWRAFKALIAAQYSGARLRVASAPPQFSFGHTNRSPQFLKKFPLGKVPAFEGDDGFCVFESNAIAYYVSTEELRGSTPEAAAAVLQWVNFADSDVVPPASTWEKDSGKKDKDKDKEKEKDKEPPRKEKPRKEEKRPEPDEDLDECEQVLAAEPKAKDPFAHLPKSPFVLDEFKRKYSNEDTLTVALPHFWEHFDREGWSLWYCQYRYPEELSQTFMSCNLITGGLCPDWQVDYESYSWRRLDPDSAECRTLVTEYFLWEGDFSHVGKPFNQGKIFK
;
A
#
# COMPACT_ATOMS: atom_id res chain seq x y z
N MET A 1 -42.12 12.35 46.80
CA MET A 1 -41.73 11.40 47.86
C MET A 1 -43.01 10.84 48.51
N THR A 2 -43.65 9.84 47.90
CA THR A 2 -44.59 8.92 48.56
C THR A 2 -44.70 7.67 47.69
N LEU A 3 -44.64 6.52 48.35
CA LEU A 3 -44.58 5.15 47.89
C LEU A 3 -45.96 4.65 47.39
N TRP A 4 -46.00 3.78 46.38
CA TRP A 4 -47.13 2.86 46.15
C TRP A 4 -46.59 1.43 45.93
N ARG A 5 -47.01 0.52 46.81
CA ARG A 5 -47.03 -0.96 46.69
C ARG A 5 -48.52 -1.33 46.47
N HIS A 6 -49.01 -2.42 45.90
CA HIS A 6 -48.58 -3.76 45.46
C HIS A 6 -49.75 -4.29 44.60
N PHE A 7 -49.53 -5.25 43.68
CA PHE A 7 -50.37 -6.45 43.50
C PHE A 7 -49.56 -7.49 42.68
N GLY A 8 -49.34 -8.69 43.26
CA GLY A 8 -48.77 -9.89 42.57
C GLY A 8 -49.81 -10.51 41.62
N ASP A 9 -49.56 -11.53 40.80
CA ASP A 9 -48.53 -12.58 40.62
C ASP A 9 -48.81 -13.18 39.19
N PRO A 10 -48.37 -14.38 38.77
CA PRO A 10 -47.02 -14.95 38.65
C PRO A 10 -46.78 -15.53 37.24
N LEU A 11 -45.66 -15.23 36.57
CA LEU A 11 -45.20 -16.07 35.46
C LEU A 11 -43.71 -16.31 35.61
N GLY A 12 -43.40 -17.47 36.19
CA GLY A 12 -42.06 -18.01 36.28
C GLY A 12 -41.47 -18.16 34.89
N PHE A 13 -40.40 -17.39 34.65
CA PHE A 13 -39.51 -17.59 33.52
C PHE A 13 -38.74 -18.90 33.75
N LEU A 14 -39.28 -20.01 33.23
CA LEU A 14 -38.54 -21.27 33.09
C LEU A 14 -37.43 -21.04 32.07
N SER A 15 -36.22 -20.79 32.58
CA SER A 15 -35.00 -20.88 31.77
C SER A 15 -34.88 -22.32 31.24
N PRO A 16 -34.76 -22.55 29.92
CA PRO A 16 -34.67 -23.90 29.38
C PRO A 16 -33.35 -24.54 29.85
N LYS A 17 -33.45 -25.73 30.45
CA LYS A 17 -32.28 -26.58 30.73
C LYS A 17 -31.60 -26.95 29.41
N PRO A 18 -30.27 -26.83 29.29
CA PRO A 18 -29.58 -27.17 28.05
C PRO A 18 -29.65 -28.68 27.77
N SER A 19 -30.02 -29.00 26.53
CA SER A 19 -29.95 -30.35 25.93
C SER A 19 -28.50 -30.84 25.81
N PRO A 20 -28.23 -32.16 25.90
CA PRO A 20 -26.86 -32.70 25.89
C PRO A 20 -26.11 -32.56 24.55
N ASP A 21 -26.76 -32.18 23.45
CA ASP A 21 -26.19 -32.22 22.10
C ASP A 21 -26.03 -30.83 21.45
N THR A 22 -25.52 -29.86 22.20
CA THR A 22 -25.10 -28.58 21.60
C THR A 22 -23.68 -28.75 21.01
N PRO A 23 -23.43 -28.38 19.72
CA PRO A 23 -22.07 -28.40 19.18
C PRO A 23 -21.16 -27.52 20.04
N LYS A 24 -19.93 -27.99 20.25
CA LYS A 24 -18.94 -27.39 21.16
C LYS A 24 -18.73 -25.91 20.83
N THR A 25 -19.50 -25.03 21.47
CA THR A 25 -19.20 -23.60 21.52
C THR A 25 -17.80 -23.49 22.09
N ILE A 26 -16.87 -22.90 21.33
CA ILE A 26 -15.56 -22.54 21.85
C ILE A 26 -15.83 -21.60 23.01
N ARG A 27 -15.80 -22.14 24.23
CA ARG A 27 -15.79 -21.33 25.43
C ARG A 27 -14.43 -20.65 25.41
N PHE A 28 -14.39 -19.39 25.04
CA PHE A 28 -13.30 -18.52 25.44
C PHE A 28 -13.38 -18.45 26.98
N SER A 29 -12.75 -19.42 27.66
CA SER A 29 -12.40 -19.28 29.06
C SER A 29 -11.64 -17.98 29.23
N ALA A 30 -11.65 -17.43 30.44
CA ALA A 30 -11.07 -16.14 30.81
C ALA A 30 -9.53 -16.05 30.66
N GLN A 31 -9.02 -16.43 29.49
CA GLN A 31 -7.63 -16.53 29.12
C GLN A 31 -7.25 -15.26 28.36
N ILE A 32 -6.35 -14.50 28.97
CA ILE A 32 -5.83 -13.25 28.43
C ILE A 32 -4.78 -13.64 27.39
N THR A 33 -5.11 -13.45 26.12
CA THR A 33 -4.21 -13.76 25.00
C THR A 33 -3.50 -12.50 24.54
N THR A 34 -2.27 -12.60 24.02
CA THR A 34 -1.47 -11.41 23.65
C THR A 34 -1.41 -11.24 22.15
N LEU A 35 -1.72 -10.03 21.68
CA LEU A 35 -1.54 -9.61 20.30
C LEU A 35 -0.40 -8.59 20.23
N TYR A 36 0.72 -8.97 19.63
CA TYR A 36 1.85 -8.09 19.39
C TYR A 36 1.65 -7.34 18.07
N THR A 37 1.74 -6.01 18.11
CA THR A 37 1.59 -5.15 16.93
C THR A 37 2.14 -3.75 17.19
N TYR A 38 2.36 -2.93 16.16
CA TYR A 38 2.52 -1.48 16.35
C TYR A 38 1.13 -0.78 16.38
N PRO A 39 1.02 0.46 16.92
CA PRO A 39 -0.22 1.24 16.94
C PRO A 39 -0.76 1.52 15.52
N GLU A 40 -2.07 1.68 15.37
CA GLU A 40 -2.71 1.96 14.06
C GLU A 40 -2.43 0.95 12.94
N ASN A 41 -2.06 -0.29 13.29
CA ASN A 41 -1.89 -1.35 12.31
C ASN A 41 -3.25 -1.90 11.85
N TRP A 42 -3.67 -1.54 10.63
CA TRP A 42 -4.92 -2.03 10.03
C TRP A 42 -5.00 -3.57 9.97
N ARG A 43 -3.85 -4.26 9.86
CA ARG A 43 -3.83 -5.73 9.87
C ARG A 43 -4.20 -6.29 11.24
N ALA A 44 -3.82 -5.60 12.32
CA ALA A 44 -4.20 -5.97 13.68
C ALA A 44 -5.67 -5.66 13.98
N PHE A 45 -6.22 -4.60 13.37
CA PHE A 45 -7.64 -4.25 13.51
C PHE A 45 -8.56 -5.39 13.10
N LYS A 46 -8.21 -6.20 12.10
CA LYS A 46 -8.98 -7.40 11.71
C LYS A 46 -9.25 -8.32 12.91
N ALA A 47 -8.20 -8.67 13.66
CA ALA A 47 -8.31 -9.51 14.84
C ALA A 47 -9.01 -8.82 16.00
N LEU A 48 -8.75 -7.52 16.22
CA LEU A 48 -9.37 -6.75 17.28
C LEU A 48 -10.88 -6.60 17.08
N ILE A 49 -11.32 -6.33 15.85
CA ILE A 49 -12.74 -6.26 15.49
C ILE A 49 -13.39 -7.63 15.65
N ALA A 50 -12.80 -8.70 15.11
CA ALA A 50 -13.31 -10.05 15.27
C ALA A 50 -13.46 -10.44 16.75
N ALA A 51 -12.50 -10.05 17.60
CA ALA A 51 -12.54 -10.30 19.03
C ALA A 51 -13.68 -9.54 19.75
N GLN A 52 -14.05 -8.34 19.29
CA GLN A 52 -15.21 -7.62 19.85
C GLN A 52 -16.52 -8.39 19.63
N TYR A 53 -16.69 -9.00 18.45
CA TYR A 53 -17.89 -9.80 18.14
C TYR A 53 -17.89 -11.16 18.84
N SER A 54 -16.72 -11.81 18.97
CA SER A 54 -16.63 -13.12 19.62
C SER A 54 -16.58 -13.07 21.14
N GLY A 55 -16.31 -11.90 21.72
CA GLY A 55 -16.03 -11.74 23.14
C GLY A 55 -14.64 -12.22 23.56
N ALA A 56 -13.75 -12.56 22.61
CA ALA A 56 -12.38 -12.93 22.91
C ALA A 56 -11.62 -11.73 23.53
N ARG A 57 -10.88 -11.96 24.61
CA ARG A 57 -10.09 -10.93 25.28
C ARG A 57 -8.66 -10.93 24.78
N LEU A 58 -8.34 -9.95 23.94
CA LEU A 58 -6.99 -9.69 23.44
C LEU A 58 -6.30 -8.59 24.24
N ARG A 59 -5.13 -8.89 24.81
CA ARG A 59 -4.19 -7.90 25.35
C ARG A 59 -3.28 -7.42 24.23
N VAL A 60 -3.41 -6.15 23.85
CA VAL A 60 -2.60 -5.55 22.79
C VAL A 60 -1.26 -5.10 23.37
N ALA A 61 -0.17 -5.71 22.91
CA ALA A 61 1.20 -5.30 23.20
C ALA A 61 1.72 -4.44 22.03
N SER A 62 1.62 -3.12 22.17
CA SER A 62 1.99 -2.18 21.10
C SER A 62 2.89 -1.02 21.49
N ALA A 63 3.41 -1.04 22.73
CA ALA A 63 4.33 -0.04 23.22
C ALA A 63 5.41 -0.68 24.11
N PRO A 64 6.58 -0.03 24.26
CA PRO A 64 7.60 -0.46 25.21
C PRO A 64 7.06 -0.53 26.65
N PRO A 65 7.52 -1.48 27.49
CA PRO A 65 8.55 -2.49 27.22
C PRO A 65 8.01 -3.76 26.53
N GLN A 66 6.70 -3.85 26.31
CA GLN A 66 6.03 -5.07 25.86
C GLN A 66 6.28 -5.34 24.37
N PHE A 67 6.34 -4.29 23.56
CA PHE A 67 6.64 -4.37 22.14
C PHE A 67 7.26 -3.07 21.63
N SER A 68 8.41 -3.17 20.96
CA SER A 68 9.03 -2.09 20.21
C SER A 68 9.23 -2.56 18.77
N PHE A 69 8.60 -1.89 17.81
CA PHE A 69 8.69 -2.24 16.39
C PHE A 69 10.13 -2.04 15.89
N GLY A 70 10.60 -2.93 15.02
CA GLY A 70 12.00 -2.97 14.56
C GLY A 70 12.98 -3.64 15.53
N HIS A 71 12.63 -3.75 16.82
CA HIS A 71 13.49 -4.36 17.84
C HIS A 71 12.94 -5.70 18.35
N THR A 72 11.75 -5.68 18.96
CA THR A 72 11.14 -6.88 19.56
C THR A 72 10.88 -7.95 18.51
N ASN A 73 10.34 -7.57 17.36
CA ASN A 73 9.99 -8.50 16.28
C ASN A 73 11.20 -9.08 15.53
N ARG A 74 12.39 -8.48 15.69
CA ARG A 74 13.66 -9.01 15.15
C ARG A 74 14.47 -9.81 16.18
N SER A 75 14.03 -9.86 17.45
CA SER A 75 14.74 -10.58 18.49
C SER A 75 14.69 -12.11 18.28
N PRO A 76 15.74 -12.87 18.63
CA PRO A 76 15.75 -14.33 18.48
C PRO A 76 14.61 -15.03 19.24
N GLN A 77 14.20 -14.49 20.40
CA GLN A 77 13.10 -15.03 21.18
C GLN A 77 11.77 -14.89 20.45
N PHE A 78 11.54 -13.75 19.78
CA PHE A 78 10.33 -13.51 19.01
C PHE A 78 10.32 -14.34 17.73
N LEU A 79 11.43 -14.36 16.98
CA LEU A 79 11.55 -15.14 15.74
C LEU A 79 11.39 -16.64 15.96
N LYS A 80 11.75 -17.17 17.13
CA LYS A 80 11.50 -18.56 17.49
C LYS A 80 10.00 -18.90 17.54
N LYS A 81 9.15 -17.93 17.92
CA LYS A 81 7.69 -18.08 17.97
C LYS A 81 7.03 -17.67 16.65
N PHE A 82 7.58 -16.64 16.01
CA PHE A 82 7.04 -15.99 14.82
C PHE A 82 8.14 -15.85 13.75
N PRO A 83 8.36 -16.90 12.93
CA PRO A 83 9.52 -16.99 12.03
C PRO A 83 9.63 -15.86 11.02
N LEU A 84 8.50 -15.24 10.65
CA LEU A 84 8.47 -14.16 9.67
C LEU A 84 8.87 -12.79 10.23
N GLY A 85 8.98 -12.63 11.55
CA GLY A 85 9.29 -11.34 12.18
C GLY A 85 8.26 -10.23 11.90
N LYS A 86 7.09 -10.59 11.35
CA LYS A 86 5.98 -9.69 11.01
C LYS A 86 4.98 -9.60 12.15
N VAL A 87 4.22 -8.52 12.15
CA VAL A 87 3.08 -8.30 13.06
C VAL A 87 1.83 -7.90 12.27
N PRO A 88 0.61 -8.25 12.72
CA PRO A 88 0.28 -8.81 14.03
C PRO A 88 0.75 -10.24 14.26
N ALA A 89 1.11 -10.55 15.50
CA ALA A 89 1.48 -11.88 15.96
C ALA A 89 0.72 -12.21 17.26
N PHE A 90 0.18 -13.42 17.36
CA PHE A 90 -0.68 -13.85 18.46
C PHE A 90 -0.01 -14.94 19.29
N GLU A 91 -0.06 -14.79 20.61
CA GLU A 91 0.36 -15.80 21.57
C GLU A 91 -0.79 -16.06 22.57
N GLY A 92 -1.31 -17.28 22.55
CA GLY A 92 -2.21 -17.82 23.55
C GLY A 92 -1.48 -18.07 24.88
N ASP A 93 -2.22 -18.08 25.97
CA ASP A 93 -1.66 -18.41 27.29
C ASP A 93 -1.29 -19.89 27.44
N ASP A 94 -1.87 -20.74 26.59
CA ASP A 94 -1.49 -22.13 26.36
C ASP A 94 -0.19 -22.29 25.54
N GLY A 95 0.42 -21.18 25.11
CA GLY A 95 1.60 -21.16 24.26
C GLY A 95 1.31 -21.35 22.78
N PHE A 96 0.05 -21.45 22.37
CA PHE A 96 -0.31 -21.51 20.95
C PHE A 96 0.05 -20.20 20.26
N CYS A 97 0.90 -20.29 19.22
CA CYS A 97 1.38 -19.14 18.47
C CYS A 97 0.79 -19.13 17.07
N VAL A 98 0.27 -17.98 16.64
CA VAL A 98 -0.22 -17.76 15.28
C VAL A 98 0.37 -16.48 14.73
N PHE A 99 0.97 -16.56 13.55
CA PHE A 99 1.34 -15.42 12.72
C PHE A 99 0.46 -15.42 11.45
N GLU A 100 0.46 -14.32 10.71
CA GLU A 100 -0.51 -13.95 9.66
C GLU A 100 -1.84 -13.40 10.18
N SER A 101 -2.16 -12.18 9.72
CA SER A 101 -3.30 -11.40 10.23
C SER A 101 -4.66 -12.06 10.00
N ASN A 102 -4.88 -12.73 8.86
CA ASN A 102 -6.11 -13.45 8.58
C ASN A 102 -6.26 -14.70 9.45
N ALA A 103 -5.17 -15.43 9.69
CA ALA A 103 -5.18 -16.61 10.54
C ALA A 103 -5.52 -16.24 11.98
N ILE A 104 -4.94 -15.14 12.49
CA ILE A 104 -5.27 -14.62 13.83
C ILE A 104 -6.74 -14.20 13.90
N ALA A 105 -7.22 -13.41 12.93
CA ALA A 105 -8.61 -12.97 12.88
C ALA A 105 -9.59 -14.14 12.82
N TYR A 106 -9.31 -15.16 12.00
CA TYR A 106 -10.08 -16.39 11.94
C TYR A 106 -10.08 -17.12 13.28
N TYR A 107 -8.91 -17.27 13.92
CA TYR A 107 -8.79 -17.96 15.20
C TYR A 107 -9.64 -17.31 16.30
N VAL A 108 -9.64 -15.98 16.38
CA VAL A 108 -10.42 -15.24 17.39
C VAL A 108 -11.89 -15.02 16.99
N SER A 109 -12.31 -15.42 15.80
CA SER A 109 -13.69 -15.29 15.30
C SER A 109 -14.64 -16.38 15.83
N THR A 110 -15.94 -16.10 15.82
CA THR A 110 -17.00 -17.10 16.05
C THR A 110 -17.27 -17.92 14.79
N GLU A 111 -18.06 -18.98 14.91
CA GLU A 111 -18.57 -19.74 13.77
C GLU A 111 -19.38 -18.87 12.80
N GLU A 112 -20.19 -17.94 13.31
CA GLU A 112 -20.96 -16.99 12.49
C GLU A 112 -20.06 -16.08 11.67
N LEU A 113 -18.99 -15.54 12.27
CA LEU A 113 -18.02 -14.69 11.57
C LEU A 113 -17.17 -15.45 10.55
N ARG A 114 -16.99 -16.76 10.74
CA ARG A 114 -16.25 -17.63 9.81
C ARG A 114 -17.13 -18.18 8.69
N GLY A 115 -18.45 -18.05 8.81
CA GLY A 115 -19.43 -18.69 7.95
C GLY A 115 -19.87 -20.05 8.49
N SER A 116 -21.13 -20.13 8.93
CA SER A 116 -21.70 -21.34 9.55
C SER A 116 -22.04 -22.47 8.56
N THR A 117 -21.95 -22.22 7.25
CA THR A 117 -22.11 -23.24 6.20
C THR A 117 -20.88 -23.26 5.30
N PRO A 118 -20.62 -24.36 4.57
CA PRO A 118 -19.50 -24.44 3.62
C PRO A 118 -19.53 -23.32 2.58
N GLU A 119 -20.72 -22.96 2.07
CA GLU A 119 -20.92 -21.90 1.09
C GLU A 119 -20.58 -20.53 1.69
N ALA A 120 -21.05 -20.26 2.92
CA ALA A 120 -20.74 -19.02 3.61
C ALA A 120 -19.24 -18.90 3.94
N ALA A 121 -18.63 -19.99 4.42
CA ALA A 121 -17.19 -20.03 4.71
C ALA A 121 -16.34 -19.82 3.45
N ALA A 122 -16.74 -20.43 2.33
CA ALA A 122 -16.09 -20.20 1.04
C ALA A 122 -16.23 -18.74 0.59
N ALA A 123 -17.41 -18.13 0.75
CA ALA A 123 -17.61 -16.71 0.45
C ALA A 123 -16.78 -15.79 1.34
N VAL A 124 -16.63 -16.11 2.64
CA VAL A 124 -15.75 -15.37 3.55
C VAL A 124 -14.30 -15.44 3.07
N LEU A 125 -13.80 -16.64 2.74
CA LEU A 125 -12.44 -16.79 2.20
C LEU A 125 -12.26 -16.07 0.86
N GLN A 126 -13.27 -16.09 -0.02
CA GLN A 126 -13.24 -15.36 -1.28
C GLN A 126 -13.00 -13.87 -1.05
N TRP A 127 -13.75 -13.24 -0.13
CA TRP A 127 -13.61 -11.81 0.14
C TRP A 127 -12.34 -11.47 0.91
N VAL A 128 -11.86 -12.34 1.80
CA VAL A 128 -10.56 -12.18 2.47
C VAL A 128 -9.44 -12.18 1.44
N ASN A 129 -9.44 -13.15 0.52
CA ASN A 129 -8.41 -13.26 -0.50
C ASN A 129 -8.48 -12.09 -1.48
N PHE A 130 -9.68 -11.73 -1.97
CA PHE A 130 -9.88 -10.57 -2.84
C PHE A 130 -9.38 -9.27 -2.19
N ALA A 131 -9.63 -9.07 -0.89
CA ALA A 131 -9.12 -7.90 -0.20
C ALA A 131 -7.59 -7.86 -0.21
N ASP A 132 -6.92 -8.99 0.05
CA ASP A 132 -5.46 -9.05 0.08
C ASP A 132 -4.82 -8.94 -1.32
N SER A 133 -5.44 -9.50 -2.36
CA SER A 133 -4.89 -9.49 -3.73
C SER A 133 -5.25 -8.23 -4.53
N ASP A 134 -6.48 -7.73 -4.40
CA ASP A 134 -7.02 -6.73 -5.32
C ASP A 134 -7.30 -5.38 -4.66
N VAL A 135 -7.50 -5.33 -3.33
CA VAL A 135 -7.79 -4.08 -2.63
C VAL A 135 -6.53 -3.51 -1.97
N VAL A 136 -5.80 -4.32 -1.21
CA VAL A 136 -4.66 -3.87 -0.42
C VAL A 136 -3.52 -3.33 -1.29
N PRO A 137 -3.11 -3.95 -2.41
CA PRO A 137 -2.02 -3.42 -3.23
C PRO A 137 -2.30 -2.02 -3.82
N PRO A 138 -3.45 -1.75 -4.49
CA PRO A 138 -3.73 -0.41 -4.99
C PRO A 138 -4.00 0.60 -3.87
N ALA A 139 -4.66 0.20 -2.77
CA ALA A 139 -4.89 1.09 -1.63
C ALA A 139 -3.56 1.53 -0.98
N SER A 140 -2.62 0.59 -0.81
CA SER A 140 -1.29 0.89 -0.26
C SER A 140 -0.49 1.82 -1.17
N THR A 141 -0.64 1.67 -2.48
CA THR A 141 -0.02 2.56 -3.48
C THR A 141 -0.60 3.98 -3.38
N TRP A 142 -1.93 4.10 -3.28
CA TRP A 142 -2.57 5.40 -3.08
C TRP A 142 -2.07 6.06 -1.80
N GLU A 143 -2.12 5.38 -0.65
CA GLU A 143 -1.76 5.96 0.65
C GLU A 143 -0.36 6.60 0.61
N LYS A 144 0.62 5.88 0.03
CA LYS A 144 1.97 6.37 -0.18
C LYS A 144 2.01 7.61 -1.08
N ASP A 145 1.27 7.60 -2.19
CA ASP A 145 1.18 8.73 -3.12
C ASP A 145 0.50 9.96 -2.48
N SER A 146 -0.53 9.78 -1.64
CA SER A 146 -1.19 10.86 -0.89
C SER A 146 -0.31 11.44 0.21
N GLY A 147 0.37 10.59 1.00
CA GLY A 147 1.24 11.05 2.08
C GLY A 147 2.46 11.83 1.57
N LYS A 148 2.91 11.55 0.34
CA LYS A 148 3.97 12.32 -0.33
C LYS A 148 3.50 13.72 -0.72
N LYS A 149 2.28 13.83 -1.27
CA LYS A 149 1.66 15.13 -1.62
C LYS A 149 1.42 16.04 -0.41
N ASP A 150 1.07 15.47 0.75
CA ASP A 150 0.87 16.25 1.97
C ASP A 150 2.20 16.72 2.59
N LYS A 151 3.24 15.86 2.58
CA LYS A 151 4.60 16.28 2.99
C LYS A 151 5.19 17.36 2.09
N ASP A 152 4.93 17.31 0.79
CA ASP A 152 5.38 18.35 -0.15
C ASP A 152 4.65 19.68 0.08
N LYS A 153 3.34 19.66 0.40
CA LYS A 153 2.57 20.86 0.76
C LYS A 153 3.00 21.50 2.09
N ASP A 154 3.36 20.70 3.08
CA ASP A 154 3.85 21.23 4.37
C ASP A 154 5.26 21.83 4.24
N LYS A 155 6.14 21.25 3.40
CA LYS A 155 7.43 21.87 3.05
C LYS A 155 7.29 23.18 2.27
N GLU A 156 6.25 23.31 1.46
CA GLU A 156 5.96 24.53 0.70
C GLU A 156 5.45 25.66 1.62
N LYS A 157 4.61 25.32 2.62
CA LYS A 157 4.12 26.27 3.62
C LYS A 157 5.18 26.75 4.61
N GLU A 158 6.21 25.96 4.88
CA GLU A 158 7.31 26.34 5.78
C GLU A 158 8.32 27.30 5.10
N LYS A 159 8.49 27.20 3.77
CA LYS A 159 9.35 28.11 2.98
C LYS A 159 8.80 29.53 2.83
N ASP A 160 7.51 29.75 3.07
CA ASP A 160 6.84 31.05 2.81
C ASP A 160 6.76 31.97 4.05
N LYS A 161 7.48 31.64 5.14
CA LYS A 161 7.42 32.38 6.43
C LYS A 161 8.74 32.92 7.01
N GLU A 162 9.86 32.93 6.28
CA GLU A 162 11.11 33.53 6.79
C GLU A 162 11.57 34.77 6.00
N PRO A 163 11.78 35.95 6.64
CA PRO A 163 12.41 37.10 5.99
C PRO A 163 13.96 37.01 6.02
N PRO A 164 14.69 37.63 5.07
CA PRO A 164 16.10 37.32 4.83
C PRO A 164 17.06 38.08 5.74
N ARG A 165 18.04 37.40 6.38
CA ARG A 165 19.26 38.05 6.91
C ARG A 165 20.49 37.15 7.12
N LYS A 166 21.53 37.45 6.32
CA LYS A 166 23.02 37.51 6.54
C LYS A 166 23.80 36.39 7.29
N GLU A 167 24.85 35.91 6.61
CA GLU A 167 26.06 35.15 7.06
C GLU A 167 26.70 35.69 8.37
N LYS A 168 27.42 34.98 9.27
CA LYS A 168 28.04 33.65 9.55
C LYS A 168 28.43 33.67 11.08
N PRO A 169 29.01 32.66 11.80
CA PRO A 169 29.62 31.39 11.38
C PRO A 169 29.22 30.11 12.18
N ARG A 170 29.50 28.99 11.51
CA ARG A 170 29.60 27.56 11.89
C ARG A 170 29.86 27.21 13.38
N LYS A 171 29.00 26.36 13.97
CA LYS A 171 29.38 25.40 15.02
C LYS A 171 28.48 24.14 15.04
N GLU A 172 29.19 23.00 14.98
CA GLU A 172 28.88 21.61 15.39
C GLU A 172 27.73 20.81 14.74
N GLU A 173 28.18 19.78 14.02
CA GLU A 173 27.45 18.67 13.43
C GLU A 173 26.64 17.88 14.47
N LYS A 174 25.34 17.70 14.20
CA LYS A 174 24.62 16.49 14.61
C LYS A 174 24.45 15.62 13.37
N ARG A 175 25.01 14.41 13.45
CA ARG A 175 24.79 13.33 12.47
C ARG A 175 23.29 13.07 12.31
N PRO A 176 22.77 12.91 11.08
CA PRO A 176 21.45 12.31 10.89
C PRO A 176 21.50 10.84 11.32
N GLU A 177 20.51 10.42 12.09
CA GLU A 177 20.22 8.99 12.29
C GLU A 177 19.90 8.33 10.94
N PRO A 178 20.31 7.07 10.72
CA PRO A 178 20.01 6.35 9.49
C PRO A 178 18.50 6.08 9.40
N ASP A 179 17.89 6.57 8.32
CA ASP A 179 16.53 6.26 7.89
C ASP A 179 16.53 4.81 7.35
N GLU A 180 16.26 3.84 8.22
CA GLU A 180 16.30 2.38 7.94
C GLU A 180 14.96 1.79 7.41
N ASP A 181 14.03 2.60 6.89
CA ASP A 181 12.72 2.11 6.41
C ASP A 181 12.60 2.05 4.87
N LEU A 182 13.67 1.67 4.16
CA LEU A 182 13.64 1.44 2.70
C LEU A 182 13.91 0.00 2.22
N ASP A 183 14.07 -1.01 3.09
CA ASP A 183 14.77 -2.25 2.63
C ASP A 183 14.04 -3.60 2.82
N GLU A 184 12.72 -3.65 3.07
CA GLU A 184 12.00 -4.96 3.10
C GLU A 184 10.98 -5.15 1.96
N CYS A 185 10.45 -4.07 1.38
CA CYS A 185 9.58 -4.17 0.20
C CYS A 185 10.38 -4.32 -1.10
N GLU A 186 11.52 -3.64 -1.20
CA GLU A 186 12.44 -3.77 -2.35
C GLU A 186 13.15 -5.12 -2.37
N GLN A 187 13.49 -5.71 -1.21
CA GLN A 187 14.12 -7.04 -1.16
C GLN A 187 13.17 -8.17 -1.56
N VAL A 188 11.86 -8.04 -1.32
CA VAL A 188 10.86 -9.04 -1.74
C VAL A 188 10.57 -8.93 -3.25
N LEU A 189 10.56 -7.71 -3.81
CA LEU A 189 10.46 -7.49 -5.26
C LEU A 189 11.76 -7.85 -6.01
N ALA A 190 12.92 -7.70 -5.38
CA ALA A 190 14.21 -8.11 -5.93
C ALA A 190 14.45 -9.64 -5.87
N ALA A 191 13.65 -10.36 -5.07
CA ALA A 191 13.72 -11.81 -4.92
C ALA A 191 12.76 -12.58 -5.84
N GLU A 192 11.92 -11.89 -6.62
CA GLU A 192 11.27 -12.54 -7.76
C GLU A 192 12.36 -12.96 -8.76
N PRO A 193 12.30 -14.21 -9.30
CA PRO A 193 13.28 -14.65 -10.27
C PRO A 193 13.21 -13.70 -11.46
N LYS A 194 14.20 -12.79 -11.58
CA LYS A 194 14.32 -11.87 -12.70
C LYS A 194 14.18 -12.69 -13.97
N ALA A 195 13.06 -12.51 -14.67
CA ALA A 195 12.94 -12.93 -16.05
C ALA A 195 14.22 -12.44 -16.75
N LYS A 196 14.92 -13.34 -17.45
CA LYS A 196 16.18 -13.01 -18.13
C LYS A 196 15.95 -11.71 -18.89
N ASP A 197 16.68 -10.66 -18.51
CA ASP A 197 16.50 -9.33 -19.10
C ASP A 197 16.50 -9.49 -20.63
N PRO A 198 15.36 -9.23 -21.31
CA PRO A 198 15.23 -9.45 -22.74
C PRO A 198 16.23 -8.60 -23.53
N PHE A 199 16.81 -7.57 -22.90
CA PHE A 199 17.80 -6.66 -23.48
C PHE A 199 19.25 -6.95 -23.08
N ALA A 200 19.52 -8.01 -22.30
CA ALA A 200 20.87 -8.35 -21.83
C ALA A 200 21.87 -8.69 -22.96
N HIS A 201 21.38 -8.96 -24.17
CA HIS A 201 22.19 -9.24 -25.36
C HIS A 201 22.59 -7.97 -26.13
N LEU A 202 22.04 -6.81 -25.78
CA LEU A 202 22.32 -5.53 -26.44
C LEU A 202 23.55 -4.84 -25.84
N PRO A 203 24.27 -4.03 -26.63
CA PRO A 203 25.37 -3.22 -26.12
C PRO A 203 24.86 -2.23 -25.08
N LYS A 204 25.66 -1.99 -24.03
CA LYS A 204 25.32 -1.04 -22.97
C LYS A 204 25.21 0.37 -23.54
N SER A 205 24.01 0.95 -23.49
CA SER A 205 23.76 2.33 -23.91
C SER A 205 24.52 3.34 -23.02
N PRO A 206 25.09 4.43 -23.61
CA PRO A 206 25.64 5.54 -22.84
C PRO A 206 24.57 6.34 -22.08
N PHE A 207 23.29 6.22 -22.44
CA PHE A 207 22.19 6.89 -21.74
C PHE A 207 21.78 6.11 -20.49
N VAL A 208 22.02 6.70 -19.32
CA VAL A 208 21.63 6.13 -18.01
C VAL A 208 20.25 6.65 -17.60
N LEU A 209 19.21 5.84 -17.83
CA LEU A 209 17.83 6.23 -17.54
C LEU A 209 17.60 6.61 -16.07
N ASP A 210 18.26 5.94 -15.12
CA ASP A 210 18.12 6.23 -13.69
C ASP A 210 18.68 7.60 -13.30
N GLU A 211 19.75 8.04 -13.97
CA GLU A 211 20.29 9.38 -13.76
C GLU A 211 19.32 10.44 -14.30
N PHE A 212 18.76 10.20 -15.50
CA PHE A 212 17.73 11.06 -16.05
C PHE A 212 16.49 11.13 -15.16
N LYS A 213 15.99 10.00 -14.65
CA LYS A 213 14.84 9.94 -13.72
C LYS A 213 15.09 10.77 -12.46
N ARG A 214 16.32 10.75 -11.93
CA ARG A 214 16.71 11.57 -10.76
C ARG A 214 16.67 13.06 -11.10
N LYS A 215 17.28 13.48 -12.21
CA LYS A 215 17.27 14.89 -12.66
C LYS A 215 15.84 15.37 -12.94
N TYR A 216 15.04 14.56 -13.63
CA TYR A 216 13.65 14.86 -13.91
C TYR A 216 12.79 15.01 -12.65
N SER A 217 13.03 14.20 -11.60
CA SER A 217 12.23 14.24 -10.37
C SER A 217 12.68 15.29 -9.35
N ASN A 218 13.92 15.75 -9.40
CA ASN A 218 14.53 16.59 -8.35
C ASN A 218 14.83 18.01 -8.82
N GLU A 219 14.94 18.24 -10.13
CA GLU A 219 15.38 19.51 -10.72
C GLU A 219 14.33 20.08 -11.67
N ASP A 220 14.53 21.32 -12.12
CA ASP A 220 13.61 22.00 -13.02
C ASP A 220 13.55 21.30 -14.39
N THR A 221 12.35 20.89 -14.79
CA THR A 221 12.17 20.07 -15.99
C THR A 221 12.45 20.86 -17.27
N LEU A 222 12.07 22.14 -17.32
CA LEU A 222 12.19 22.97 -18.52
C LEU A 222 13.65 23.34 -18.81
N THR A 223 14.37 23.76 -17.77
CA THR A 223 15.72 24.33 -17.90
C THR A 223 16.84 23.32 -17.69
N VAL A 224 16.58 22.20 -17.00
CA VAL A 224 17.61 21.21 -16.69
C VAL A 224 17.30 19.83 -17.23
N ALA A 225 16.14 19.24 -16.90
CA ALA A 225 15.87 17.85 -17.28
C ALA A 225 15.69 17.68 -18.80
N LEU A 226 14.96 18.56 -19.48
CA LEU A 226 14.75 18.49 -20.92
C LEU A 226 16.04 18.70 -21.73
N PRO A 227 16.86 19.73 -21.47
CA PRO A 227 18.16 19.86 -22.14
C PRO A 227 19.06 18.65 -21.89
N HIS A 228 19.13 18.19 -20.64
CA HIS A 228 19.91 17.01 -20.28
C HIS A 228 19.45 15.75 -21.02
N PHE A 229 18.13 15.55 -21.13
CA PHE A 229 17.53 14.45 -21.90
C PHE A 229 18.02 14.49 -23.34
N TRP A 230 17.83 15.59 -24.05
CA TRP A 230 18.18 15.69 -25.47
C TRP A 230 19.69 15.64 -25.74
N GLU A 231 20.53 16.08 -24.80
CA GLU A 231 21.99 16.00 -24.91
C GLU A 231 22.51 14.56 -24.75
N HIS A 232 21.91 13.78 -23.86
CA HIS A 232 22.40 12.45 -23.49
C HIS A 232 21.59 11.31 -24.13
N PHE A 233 20.46 11.62 -24.80
CA PHE A 233 19.58 10.62 -25.38
C PHE A 233 20.29 9.80 -26.46
N ASP A 234 20.42 8.49 -26.21
CA ASP A 234 21.01 7.55 -27.13
C ASP A 234 19.97 6.99 -28.10
N ARG A 235 20.07 7.41 -29.36
CA ARG A 235 19.15 7.01 -30.44
C ARG A 235 19.31 5.55 -30.88
N GLU A 236 20.45 4.92 -30.61
CA GLU A 236 20.71 3.53 -31.02
C GLU A 236 20.24 2.55 -29.95
N GLY A 237 20.39 2.89 -28.67
CA GLY A 237 19.93 2.08 -27.54
C GLY A 237 18.48 2.33 -27.12
N TRP A 238 17.92 3.52 -27.37
CA TRP A 238 16.59 3.90 -26.92
C TRP A 238 15.70 4.43 -28.05
N SER A 239 14.40 4.21 -27.89
CA SER A 239 13.39 4.73 -28.81
C SER A 239 12.23 5.36 -28.04
N LEU A 240 11.62 6.39 -28.63
CA LEU A 240 10.47 7.08 -28.07
C LEU A 240 9.19 6.55 -28.71
N TRP A 241 8.18 6.28 -27.89
CA TRP A 241 6.91 5.74 -28.32
C TRP A 241 5.76 6.62 -27.81
N TYR A 242 4.95 7.10 -28.74
CA TYR A 242 3.69 7.75 -28.45
C TYR A 242 2.59 6.72 -28.36
N CYS A 243 1.81 6.79 -27.27
CA CYS A 243 0.78 5.82 -26.96
C CYS A 243 -0.56 6.55 -26.73
N GLN A 244 -1.62 6.08 -27.37
CA GLN A 244 -2.97 6.62 -27.17
C GLN A 244 -3.97 5.48 -26.98
N TYR A 245 -4.77 5.57 -25.91
CA TYR A 245 -5.79 4.57 -25.60
C TYR A 245 -6.88 4.55 -26.67
N ARG A 246 -7.23 3.35 -27.15
CA ARG A 246 -8.13 3.16 -28.31
C ARG A 246 -9.61 3.29 -27.97
N TYR A 247 -9.99 3.09 -26.71
CA TYR A 247 -11.40 3.04 -26.28
C TYR A 247 -11.74 4.17 -25.28
N PRO A 248 -11.48 5.45 -25.62
CA PRO A 248 -11.70 6.57 -24.68
C PRO A 248 -13.16 6.71 -24.22
N GLU A 249 -14.12 6.15 -24.96
CA GLU A 249 -15.54 6.07 -24.60
C GLU A 249 -15.83 5.25 -23.33
N GLU A 250 -14.98 4.28 -22.99
CA GLU A 250 -15.11 3.49 -21.76
C GLU A 250 -14.70 4.29 -20.51
N LEU A 251 -13.93 5.36 -20.70
CA LEU A 251 -13.37 6.20 -19.65
C LEU A 251 -14.28 7.40 -19.34
N SER A 252 -15.48 7.10 -18.83
CA SER A 252 -16.49 8.13 -18.53
C SER A 252 -16.12 9.06 -17.36
N GLN A 253 -15.29 8.58 -16.42
CA GLN A 253 -14.87 9.34 -15.24
C GLN A 253 -13.36 9.31 -15.07
N THR A 254 -12.79 10.41 -14.56
CA THR A 254 -11.33 10.61 -14.43
C THR A 254 -10.65 9.56 -13.55
N PHE A 255 -11.30 9.05 -12.52
CA PHE A 255 -10.72 8.00 -11.69
C PHE A 255 -10.61 6.65 -12.42
N MET A 256 -11.48 6.37 -13.41
CA MET A 256 -11.43 5.13 -14.20
C MET A 256 -10.15 5.09 -15.03
N SER A 257 -9.79 6.22 -15.66
CA SER A 257 -8.54 6.34 -16.42
C SER A 257 -7.30 6.22 -15.53
N CYS A 258 -7.32 6.81 -14.32
CA CYS A 258 -6.19 6.74 -13.39
C CYS A 258 -5.99 5.32 -12.84
N ASN A 259 -7.09 4.61 -12.56
CA ASN A 259 -7.05 3.23 -12.09
C ASN A 259 -6.57 2.27 -13.19
N LEU A 260 -7.02 2.46 -14.44
CA LEU A 260 -6.59 1.64 -15.57
C LEU A 260 -5.07 1.72 -15.77
N ILE A 261 -4.53 2.95 -15.77
CA ILE A 261 -3.08 3.19 -15.93
C ILE A 261 -2.26 2.66 -14.75
N THR A 262 -2.82 2.64 -13.52
CA THR A 262 -2.08 2.29 -12.30
C THR A 262 -2.17 0.81 -11.93
N GLY A 263 -3.31 0.15 -12.16
CA GLY A 263 -3.57 -1.21 -11.70
C GLY A 263 -3.92 -2.21 -12.79
N GLY A 264 -4.13 -1.76 -14.03
CA GLY A 264 -4.62 -2.59 -15.13
C GLY A 264 -3.60 -2.93 -16.21
N LEU A 265 -2.38 -2.37 -16.17
CA LEU A 265 -1.34 -2.72 -17.14
C LEU A 265 -0.53 -3.91 -16.61
N CYS A 266 -0.59 -5.03 -17.32
CA CYS A 266 0.24 -6.20 -17.09
C CYS A 266 1.73 -5.78 -17.00
N PRO A 267 2.50 -6.27 -16.02
CA PRO A 267 3.92 -5.94 -15.87
C PRO A 267 4.76 -6.13 -17.14
N ASP A 268 4.38 -7.11 -17.96
CA ASP A 268 5.04 -7.45 -19.23
C ASP A 268 4.30 -6.93 -20.47
N TRP A 269 3.23 -6.13 -20.29
CA TRP A 269 2.41 -5.50 -21.33
C TRP A 269 1.77 -6.45 -22.36
N GLN A 270 1.89 -7.78 -22.17
CA GLN A 270 1.43 -8.78 -23.14
C GLN A 270 -0.08 -8.80 -23.33
N VAL A 271 -0.84 -8.38 -22.32
CA VAL A 271 -2.31 -8.47 -22.31
C VAL A 271 -2.96 -7.15 -22.75
N ASP A 272 -2.36 -6.01 -22.42
CA ASP A 272 -3.00 -4.70 -22.59
C ASP A 272 -2.51 -3.91 -23.80
N TYR A 273 -1.45 -4.38 -24.49
CA TYR A 273 -0.88 -3.63 -25.62
C TYR A 273 -1.88 -3.36 -26.75
N GLU A 274 -2.85 -4.25 -26.98
CA GLU A 274 -3.85 -4.10 -28.06
C GLU A 274 -4.81 -2.95 -27.81
N SER A 275 -5.06 -2.62 -26.53
CA SER A 275 -5.94 -1.54 -26.10
C SER A 275 -5.35 -0.15 -26.34
N TYR A 276 -4.06 -0.08 -26.68
CA TYR A 276 -3.35 1.15 -27.00
C TYR A 276 -2.89 1.15 -28.46
N SER A 277 -2.87 2.34 -29.06
CA SER A 277 -2.18 2.59 -30.31
C SER A 277 -0.75 3.02 -30.01
N TRP A 278 0.19 2.50 -30.79
CA TRP A 278 1.62 2.67 -30.56
C TRP A 278 2.25 3.24 -31.81
N ARG A 279 2.96 4.36 -31.67
CA ARG A 279 3.71 4.96 -32.76
C ARG A 279 5.10 5.32 -32.28
N ARG A 280 6.11 4.73 -32.91
CA ARG A 280 7.50 5.15 -32.72
C ARG A 280 7.66 6.58 -33.24
N LEU A 281 8.18 7.46 -32.40
CA LEU A 281 8.46 8.84 -32.76
C LEU A 281 9.87 8.96 -33.32
N ASP A 282 10.06 9.93 -34.22
CA ASP A 282 11.37 10.36 -34.68
C ASP A 282 11.91 11.45 -33.74
N PRO A 283 13.00 11.22 -32.99
CA PRO A 283 13.58 12.18 -32.06
C PRO A 283 13.93 13.55 -32.67
N ASP A 284 14.19 13.60 -33.98
CA ASP A 284 14.57 14.84 -34.67
C ASP A 284 13.35 15.63 -35.17
N SER A 285 12.16 15.03 -35.14
CA SER A 285 10.93 15.69 -35.56
C SER A 285 10.51 16.79 -34.59
N ALA A 286 10.01 17.91 -35.13
CA ALA A 286 9.42 18.99 -34.32
C ALA A 286 8.23 18.49 -33.51
N GLU A 287 7.45 17.56 -34.08
CA GLU A 287 6.35 16.88 -33.40
C GLU A 287 6.84 16.13 -32.14
N CYS A 288 7.88 15.31 -32.25
CA CYS A 288 8.41 14.58 -31.10
C CYS A 288 8.93 15.51 -30.01
N ARG A 289 9.60 16.61 -30.39
CA ARG A 289 10.07 17.60 -29.42
C ARG A 289 8.92 18.24 -28.68
N THR A 290 7.88 18.68 -29.39
CA THR A 290 6.68 19.24 -28.76
C THR A 290 6.01 18.23 -27.84
N LEU A 291 5.77 17.00 -28.31
CA LEU A 291 5.15 15.96 -27.49
C LEU A 291 5.97 15.68 -26.22
N VAL A 292 7.28 15.45 -26.34
CA VAL A 292 8.14 15.18 -25.18
C VAL A 292 8.13 16.37 -24.22
N THR A 293 8.24 17.59 -24.72
CA THR A 293 8.17 18.80 -23.88
C THR A 293 6.85 18.89 -23.13
N GLU A 294 5.71 18.76 -23.80
CA GLU A 294 4.39 18.85 -23.16
C GLU A 294 4.16 17.72 -22.15
N TYR A 295 4.48 16.48 -22.50
CA TYR A 295 4.30 15.32 -21.62
C TYR A 295 5.29 15.26 -20.47
N PHE A 296 6.49 15.86 -20.60
CA PHE A 296 7.45 15.91 -19.50
C PHE A 296 7.17 17.08 -18.57
N LEU A 297 6.73 18.23 -19.09
CA LEU A 297 6.38 19.40 -18.28
C LEU A 297 5.00 19.30 -17.64
N TRP A 298 4.10 18.48 -18.22
CA TRP A 298 2.68 18.46 -17.90
C TRP A 298 1.97 19.79 -18.21
N GLU A 299 2.61 20.63 -19.02
CA GLU A 299 2.17 21.94 -19.43
C GLU A 299 2.27 22.05 -20.95
N GLY A 300 1.26 22.63 -21.57
CA GLY A 300 1.15 22.70 -23.03
C GLY A 300 -0.30 22.84 -23.47
N ASP A 301 -0.49 23.05 -24.77
CA ASP A 301 -1.83 23.16 -25.35
C ASP A 301 -2.47 21.78 -25.58
N PHE A 302 -1.65 20.72 -25.61
CA PHE A 302 -2.08 19.34 -25.87
C PHE A 302 -3.03 19.24 -27.08
N SER A 303 -2.79 20.08 -28.10
CA SER A 303 -3.67 20.27 -29.24
C SER A 303 -3.87 18.98 -30.06
N HIS A 304 -2.89 18.08 -30.03
CA HIS A 304 -2.95 16.73 -30.63
C HIS A 304 -3.92 15.78 -29.93
N VAL A 305 -4.27 16.04 -28.66
CA VAL A 305 -5.24 15.25 -27.90
C VAL A 305 -6.65 15.84 -28.01
N GLY A 306 -6.75 17.16 -28.23
CA GLY A 306 -8.03 17.87 -28.32
C GLY A 306 -8.82 17.90 -27.00
N LYS A 307 -8.17 17.59 -25.88
CA LYS A 307 -8.74 17.64 -24.53
C LYS A 307 -7.75 18.36 -23.60
N PRO A 308 -8.23 19.17 -22.65
CA PRO A 308 -7.36 19.83 -21.69
C PRO A 308 -6.67 18.81 -20.78
N PHE A 309 -5.43 19.09 -20.41
CA PHE A 309 -4.72 18.32 -19.39
C PHE A 309 -5.45 18.45 -18.05
N ASN A 310 -5.48 17.35 -17.29
CA ASN A 310 -6.15 17.29 -15.99
C ASN A 310 -5.26 16.61 -14.94
N GLN A 311 -4.79 15.40 -15.23
CA GLN A 311 -3.94 14.60 -14.34
C GLN A 311 -2.92 13.80 -15.15
N GLY A 312 -1.73 13.61 -14.57
CA GLY A 312 -0.63 12.85 -15.17
C GLY A 312 -0.11 11.75 -14.23
N LYS A 313 0.50 10.72 -14.82
CA LYS A 313 1.19 9.64 -14.10
C LYS A 313 2.52 9.38 -14.80
N ILE A 314 3.57 9.13 -14.01
CA ILE A 314 4.89 8.73 -14.50
C ILE A 314 5.08 7.25 -14.20
N PHE A 315 5.50 6.50 -15.21
CA PHE A 315 6.05 5.16 -15.04
C PHE A 315 7.53 5.29 -14.67
N LYS A 316 7.89 4.91 -13.44
CA LYS A 316 9.28 4.94 -12.93
C LYS A 316 9.82 3.53 -12.82
#